data_AF-A0A3Q2Q6Y7-F1
#
_entry.id   AF-A0A3Q2Q6Y7-F1
#
_cell.length_a   1.000
_cell.length_b   1.000
_cell.length_c   1.000
_cell.angle_alpha   90.00
_cell.angle_beta   90.00
_cell.angle_gamma   90.00
#
_symmetry.space_group_name_H-M   'P 1'
#
loop_
_entity.id
_entity.type
_entity.pdbx_description
1 polymer ?
#
loop_
_entity_poly.entity_id
_entity_poly.type
_entity_poly.pdbx_seq_one_letter_code
_entity_poly.pdbx_strand_id
1 'polypeptide(L)'
;MPVRQQNFSSSATVGGWMRQRTSKGYLRCSAPSVHGGAGGYGTRISSSSVFGHSGSVATGGELTTGGKFTMQNLNDRLASYLEKVRFLDDRNKELRLNIDEFCMKKTYVTKDYKSYFSTIEDLKAEVPLTFHMTTETLQEQILTCTTEVQTYHSEISKLKRTYQALEISRQSLCTEVSRGRAVIIKQVTEQVEEQKPLIEKRVKTIVEELVDGKVVSSSVDTQVAYKCIVDVN
;
A
#
# COMPACT_ATOMS: atom_id res chain seq x y z
N MET A 1 -15.09 14.34 -21.55
CA MET A 1 -14.56 12.97 -21.41
C MET A 1 -14.77 12.55 -19.95
N PRO A 2 -15.82 11.78 -19.61
CA PRO A 2 -16.08 11.40 -18.22
C PRO A 2 -15.19 10.21 -17.78
N VAL A 3 -14.69 10.31 -16.55
CA VAL A 3 -13.78 9.36 -15.90
C VAL A 3 -14.54 8.12 -15.43
N ARG A 4 -14.08 6.95 -15.89
CA ARG A 4 -14.56 5.62 -15.52
C ARG A 4 -14.09 5.28 -14.10
N GLN A 5 -15.00 5.29 -13.13
CA GLN A 5 -14.77 4.66 -11.82
C GLN A 5 -14.78 3.13 -11.98
N GLN A 6 -13.71 2.48 -11.53
CA GLN A 6 -13.65 1.03 -11.39
C GLN A 6 -13.95 0.68 -9.93
N ASN A 7 -15.11 0.07 -9.70
CA ASN A 7 -15.44 -0.56 -8.43
C ASN A 7 -14.88 -1.98 -8.43
N PHE A 8 -13.87 -2.24 -7.60
CA PHE A 8 -13.43 -3.59 -7.28
C PHE A 8 -14.38 -4.18 -6.23
N SER A 9 -15.33 -5.00 -6.68
CA SER A 9 -16.11 -5.88 -5.81
C SER A 9 -15.38 -7.21 -5.68
N SER A 10 -14.67 -7.41 -4.56
CA SER A 10 -14.09 -8.71 -4.20
C SER A 10 -15.01 -9.43 -3.22
N SER A 11 -15.71 -10.42 -3.75
CA SER A 11 -16.42 -11.48 -3.01
C SER A 11 -15.41 -12.51 -2.51
N ALA A 12 -15.41 -12.81 -1.21
CA ALA A 12 -14.95 -14.09 -0.64
C ALA A 12 -15.24 -14.15 0.87
N THR A 13 -16.43 -14.63 1.26
CA THR A 13 -16.65 -15.23 2.59
C THR A 13 -16.80 -16.74 2.40
N VAL A 14 -15.66 -17.43 2.37
CA VAL A 14 -15.55 -18.89 2.52
C VAL A 14 -14.96 -19.13 3.90
N GLY A 15 -15.70 -19.83 4.76
CA GLY A 15 -15.16 -20.25 6.05
C GLY A 15 -16.21 -20.54 7.13
N GLY A 16 -17.17 -21.43 6.85
CA GLY A 16 -17.97 -22.06 7.89
C GLY A 16 -17.17 -23.19 8.55
N TRP A 17 -16.54 -22.92 9.69
CA TRP A 17 -15.78 -23.93 10.43
C TRP A 17 -16.72 -24.67 11.40
N MET A 18 -17.17 -25.83 10.94
CA MET A 18 -17.15 -27.11 11.66
C MET A 18 -17.23 -27.05 13.20
N ARG A 19 -18.44 -27.17 13.75
CA ARG A 19 -18.63 -27.56 15.16
C ARG A 19 -18.39 -29.07 15.28
N GLN A 20 -17.25 -29.43 15.86
CA GLN A 20 -16.95 -30.79 16.27
C GLN A 20 -17.91 -31.21 17.40
N ARG A 21 -18.67 -32.28 17.14
CA ARG A 21 -19.34 -33.10 18.15
C ARG A 21 -18.29 -34.00 18.79
N THR A 22 -17.99 -33.76 20.06
CA THR A 22 -17.37 -34.73 20.96
C THR A 22 -18.13 -34.59 22.29
N SER A 23 -18.99 -35.52 22.67
CA SER A 23 -18.70 -36.82 23.28
C SER A 23 -19.09 -36.77 24.77
N LYS A 24 -19.69 -37.86 25.25
CA LYS A 24 -20.11 -38.13 26.64
C LYS A 24 -21.26 -37.29 27.20
N GLY A 25 -22.48 -37.60 26.74
CA GLY A 25 -23.66 -37.39 27.55
C GLY A 25 -23.67 -38.38 28.71
N TYR A 26 -23.36 -37.91 29.92
CA TYR A 26 -23.70 -38.63 31.13
C TYR A 26 -25.22 -38.78 31.19
N LEU A 27 -25.69 -40.03 31.28
CA LEU A 27 -27.07 -40.37 31.57
C LEU A 27 -27.53 -39.54 32.77
N ARG A 28 -28.56 -38.70 32.58
CA ARG A 28 -29.29 -38.08 33.67
C ARG A 28 -30.02 -39.20 34.42
N CYS A 29 -29.44 -39.66 35.51
CA CYS A 29 -30.14 -40.47 36.50
C CYS A 29 -31.01 -39.53 37.34
N SER A 30 -32.23 -39.26 36.89
CA SER A 30 -33.25 -38.68 37.76
C SER A 30 -33.83 -39.79 38.63
N ALA A 31 -33.63 -39.70 39.94
CA ALA A 31 -34.30 -40.58 40.88
C ALA A 31 -35.83 -40.35 40.82
N PRO A 32 -36.67 -41.40 40.87
CA PRO A 32 -38.11 -41.20 41.01
C PRO A 32 -38.38 -40.65 42.42
N SER A 33 -38.85 -39.40 42.49
CA SER A 33 -39.35 -38.82 43.73
C SER A 33 -40.68 -39.51 44.07
N VAL A 34 -40.69 -40.30 45.14
CA VAL A 34 -41.94 -40.78 45.75
C VAL A 34 -42.40 -39.68 46.70
N HIS A 35 -42.98 -38.61 46.15
CA HIS A 35 -43.70 -37.63 46.94
C HIS A 35 -45.08 -38.22 47.24
N GLY A 36 -45.32 -38.51 48.52
CA GLY A 36 -46.55 -39.12 49.02
C GLY A 36 -47.77 -38.29 48.63
N GLY A 37 -48.66 -38.90 47.87
CA GLY A 37 -49.94 -38.33 47.49
C GLY A 37 -50.83 -38.10 48.71
N ALA A 38 -51.52 -36.97 48.71
CA ALA A 38 -52.69 -36.72 49.54
C ALA A 38 -53.76 -37.77 49.21
N GLY A 39 -54.16 -38.55 50.22
CA GLY A 39 -55.20 -39.56 50.08
C GLY A 39 -55.08 -40.60 51.18
N GLY A 40 -55.95 -40.48 52.18
CA GLY A 40 -56.00 -41.40 53.31
C GLY A 40 -56.26 -42.86 52.89
N TYR A 41 -56.06 -43.74 53.87
CA TYR A 41 -56.32 -45.18 53.90
C TYR A 41 -55.23 -46.08 53.27
N GLY A 42 -54.39 -46.68 54.13
CA GLY A 42 -53.71 -47.93 53.76
C GLY A 42 -52.29 -48.18 54.28
N THR A 43 -51.63 -47.23 54.94
CA THR A 43 -50.28 -47.47 55.50
C THR A 43 -50.37 -48.29 56.79
N ARG A 44 -50.21 -49.61 56.66
CA ARG A 44 -50.16 -50.54 57.78
C ARG A 44 -48.72 -50.65 58.27
N ILE A 45 -48.49 -50.18 59.50
CA ILE A 45 -47.28 -50.48 60.27
C ILE A 45 -47.60 -51.74 61.05
N SER A 46 -46.91 -52.85 60.79
CA SER A 46 -47.10 -54.08 61.57
C SER A 46 -46.62 -53.84 63.00
N SER A 47 -47.56 -53.74 63.93
CA SER A 47 -47.29 -53.79 65.37
C SER A 47 -47.09 -55.26 65.78
N SER A 48 -45.87 -55.60 66.22
CA SER A 48 -45.62 -56.91 66.82
C SER A 48 -46.27 -56.96 68.20
N SER A 49 -47.40 -57.65 68.30
CA SER A 49 -47.99 -58.08 69.56
C SER A 49 -47.22 -59.32 70.05
N VAL A 50 -46.41 -59.16 71.10
CA VAL A 50 -45.91 -60.32 71.84
C VAL A 50 -46.93 -60.70 72.89
N PHE A 51 -47.59 -61.82 72.60
CA PHE A 51 -48.41 -62.58 73.53
C PHE A 51 -47.61 -62.92 74.80
N GLY A 52 -48.32 -62.85 75.93
CA GLY A 52 -47.75 -63.00 77.27
C GLY A 52 -46.99 -64.31 77.49
N HIS A 53 -45.94 -64.22 78.31
CA HIS A 53 -45.31 -65.36 78.97
C HIS A 53 -45.13 -65.03 80.45
N SER A 54 -46.04 -65.58 81.27
CA SER A 54 -45.81 -65.81 82.69
C SER A 54 -44.89 -67.03 82.81
N GLY A 55 -43.68 -66.84 83.33
CA GLY A 55 -42.73 -67.93 83.52
C GLY A 55 -41.41 -67.46 84.12
N SER A 56 -41.33 -67.47 85.45
CA SER A 56 -40.12 -67.25 86.24
C SER A 56 -39.27 -68.53 86.24
N VAL A 57 -37.98 -68.45 85.84
CA VAL A 57 -36.96 -69.46 86.18
C VAL A 57 -35.52 -68.90 86.07
N ALA A 58 -34.80 -68.99 87.19
CA ALA A 58 -33.34 -69.11 87.38
C ALA A 58 -32.34 -68.21 86.60
N THR A 59 -31.75 -67.27 87.34
CA THR A 59 -30.30 -66.96 87.42
C THR A 59 -29.39 -67.17 86.19
N GLY A 60 -28.95 -66.07 85.57
CA GLY A 60 -27.60 -65.92 84.99
C GLY A 60 -27.50 -65.70 83.47
N GLY A 61 -27.33 -64.45 83.03
CA GLY A 61 -27.12 -64.04 81.63
C GLY A 61 -28.42 -63.99 80.83
N GLU A 62 -28.79 -63.03 80.02
CA GLU A 62 -27.99 -62.14 79.17
C GLU A 62 -28.99 -61.13 78.55
N LEU A 63 -29.36 -60.09 79.30
CA LEU A 63 -30.12 -58.93 78.78
C LEU A 63 -29.17 -57.83 78.26
N THR A 64 -27.93 -58.19 77.88
CA THR A 64 -26.90 -57.23 77.45
C THR A 64 -26.43 -57.40 76.00
N THR A 65 -26.83 -58.47 75.30
CA THR A 65 -26.43 -58.77 73.91
C THR A 65 -26.96 -57.77 72.90
N GLY A 66 -28.21 -57.32 73.04
CA GLY A 66 -28.82 -56.38 72.10
C GLY A 66 -28.12 -55.02 72.07
N GLY A 67 -27.88 -54.42 73.24
CA GLY A 67 -27.20 -53.13 73.36
C GLY A 67 -25.71 -53.20 72.98
N LYS A 68 -25.06 -54.33 73.26
CA LYS A 68 -23.67 -54.58 72.83
C LYS A 68 -23.57 -54.73 71.31
N PHE A 69 -24.48 -55.48 70.69
CA PHE A 69 -24.51 -55.68 69.24
C PHE A 69 -24.80 -54.38 68.48
N THR A 70 -25.72 -53.55 68.97
CA THR A 70 -25.99 -52.24 68.36
C THR A 70 -24.79 -51.30 68.48
N MET A 71 -24.12 -51.26 69.64
CA MET A 71 -22.90 -50.48 69.81
C MET A 71 -21.75 -50.99 68.94
N GLN A 72 -21.62 -52.30 68.78
CA GLN A 72 -20.61 -52.89 67.92
C GLN A 72 -20.84 -52.53 66.45
N ASN A 73 -22.08 -52.61 65.95
CA ASN A 73 -22.44 -52.19 64.59
C ASN A 73 -22.13 -50.69 64.35
N LEU A 74 -22.42 -49.82 65.32
CA LEU A 74 -22.07 -48.41 65.24
C LEU A 74 -20.55 -48.20 65.23
N ASN A 75 -19.81 -48.93 66.05
CA ASN A 75 -18.35 -48.88 66.09
C ASN A 75 -17.71 -49.41 64.80
N ASP A 76 -18.26 -50.47 64.20
CA ASP A 76 -17.81 -51.02 62.92
C ASP A 76 -18.04 -50.02 61.77
N ARG A 77 -19.18 -49.32 61.79
CA ARG A 77 -19.46 -48.21 60.86
C ARG A 77 -18.51 -47.04 61.08
N LEU A 78 -18.24 -46.68 62.33
CA LEU A 78 -17.28 -45.61 62.66
C LEU A 78 -15.87 -45.98 62.18
N ALA A 79 -15.44 -47.22 62.39
CA ALA A 79 -14.16 -47.73 61.89
C ALA A 79 -14.09 -47.61 60.35
N SER A 80 -15.16 -48.01 59.65
CA SER A 80 -15.25 -47.85 58.19
C SER A 80 -15.20 -46.38 57.74
N TYR A 81 -15.84 -45.45 58.47
CA TYR A 81 -15.74 -44.03 58.17
C TYR A 81 -14.34 -43.46 58.42
N LEU A 82 -13.69 -43.86 59.51
CA LEU A 82 -12.32 -43.43 59.81
C LEU A 82 -11.33 -43.93 58.74
N GLU A 83 -11.48 -45.16 58.28
CA GLU A 83 -10.68 -45.71 57.17
C GLU A 83 -10.94 -44.93 55.87
N LYS A 84 -12.20 -44.61 55.57
CA LYS A 84 -12.57 -43.83 54.38
C LYS A 84 -12.01 -42.39 54.43
N VAL A 85 -11.99 -41.75 55.59
CA VAL A 85 -11.37 -40.42 55.76
C VAL A 85 -9.88 -40.50 55.45
N ARG A 86 -9.16 -41.47 56.01
CA ARG A 86 -7.73 -41.68 55.72
C ARG A 86 -7.47 -41.89 54.24
N PHE A 87 -8.26 -42.76 53.60
CA PHE A 87 -8.15 -43.02 52.16
C PHE A 87 -8.41 -41.77 51.30
N LEU A 88 -9.41 -40.95 51.66
CA LEU A 88 -9.70 -39.71 50.97
C LEU A 88 -8.59 -38.67 51.19
N ASP A 89 -8.03 -38.59 52.38
CA ASP A 89 -6.91 -37.69 52.68
C ASP A 89 -5.67 -38.06 51.88
N ASP A 90 -5.33 -39.34 51.78
CA ASP A 90 -4.19 -39.79 50.99
C ASP A 90 -4.41 -39.59 49.49
N ARG A 91 -5.62 -39.86 48.99
CA ARG A 91 -5.97 -39.56 47.59
C ARG A 91 -5.94 -38.05 47.30
N ASN A 92 -6.36 -37.23 48.27
CA ASN A 92 -6.31 -35.77 48.14
C ASN A 92 -4.86 -35.25 48.14
N LYS A 93 -3.97 -35.82 48.95
CA LYS A 93 -2.53 -35.50 48.90
C LYS A 93 -1.94 -35.85 47.54
N GLU A 94 -2.23 -37.04 47.03
CA GLU A 94 -1.79 -37.48 45.70
C GLU A 94 -2.30 -36.56 44.59
N LEU A 95 -3.59 -36.20 44.62
CA LEU A 95 -4.16 -35.25 43.66
C LEU A 95 -3.50 -33.86 43.73
N ARG A 96 -3.18 -33.37 44.93
CA ARG A 96 -2.46 -32.11 45.11
C ARG A 96 -1.08 -32.16 44.48
N LEU A 97 -0.32 -33.23 44.74
CA LEU A 97 1.00 -33.42 44.13
C LEU A 97 0.93 -33.48 42.60
N ASN A 98 -0.06 -34.20 42.06
CA ASN A 98 -0.28 -34.26 40.60
C ASN A 98 -0.67 -32.90 40.01
N ILE A 99 -1.47 -32.10 40.72
CA ILE A 99 -1.82 -30.74 40.30
C ILE A 99 -0.57 -29.87 40.30
N ASP A 100 0.25 -29.93 41.35
CA ASP A 100 1.47 -29.14 41.48
C ASP A 100 2.51 -29.52 40.42
N GLU A 101 2.74 -30.82 40.22
CA GLU A 101 3.64 -31.32 39.17
C GLU A 101 3.12 -30.93 37.78
N PHE A 102 1.82 -31.08 37.53
CA PHE A 102 1.24 -30.67 36.26
C PHE A 102 1.33 -29.16 36.06
N CYS A 103 1.15 -28.35 37.11
CA CYS A 103 1.35 -26.92 37.06
C CYS A 103 2.81 -26.54 36.80
N MET A 104 3.79 -27.25 37.37
CA MET A 104 5.23 -27.02 37.14
C MET A 104 5.70 -27.53 35.77
N LYS A 105 5.07 -28.59 35.25
CA LYS A 105 5.35 -29.14 33.92
C LYS A 105 4.63 -28.34 32.83
N LYS A 106 3.45 -27.81 33.15
CA LYS A 106 2.59 -26.97 32.29
C LYS A 106 2.76 -25.48 32.55
N THR A 107 3.68 -25.05 33.41
CA THR A 107 4.51 -23.89 33.12
C THR A 107 5.35 -24.23 31.89
N TYR A 108 4.63 -24.37 30.76
CA TYR A 108 5.05 -23.88 29.48
C TYR A 108 5.71 -22.56 29.80
N VAL A 109 7.03 -22.58 29.75
CA VAL A 109 7.89 -21.43 29.53
C VAL A 109 7.00 -20.26 29.17
N THR A 110 6.79 -19.33 30.10
CA THR A 110 6.32 -18.01 29.72
C THR A 110 7.37 -17.55 28.74
N LYS A 111 7.15 -17.82 27.45
CA LYS A 111 8.10 -17.45 26.40
C LYS A 111 8.17 -15.96 26.54
N ASP A 112 9.35 -15.46 26.92
CA ASP A 112 9.52 -14.05 27.21
C ASP A 112 9.40 -13.30 25.88
N TYR A 113 8.17 -12.90 25.55
CA TYR A 113 7.87 -12.21 24.30
C TYR A 113 8.34 -10.76 24.31
N LYS A 114 8.92 -10.29 25.41
CA LYS A 114 9.38 -8.91 25.60
C LYS A 114 10.35 -8.46 24.50
N SER A 115 11.28 -9.34 24.09
CA SER A 115 12.21 -9.03 23.00
C SER A 115 11.49 -8.84 21.67
N TYR A 116 10.51 -9.69 21.35
CA TYR A 116 9.71 -9.56 20.14
C TYR A 116 8.88 -8.27 20.16
N PHE A 117 8.27 -7.92 21.28
CA PHE A 117 7.53 -6.66 21.40
C PHE A 117 8.43 -5.44 21.19
N SER A 118 9.64 -5.44 21.76
CA SER A 118 10.64 -4.38 21.51
C SER A 118 10.97 -4.26 20.02
N THR A 119 11.31 -5.37 19.35
CA THR A 119 11.63 -5.33 17.92
C THR A 119 10.45 -4.86 17.06
N ILE A 120 9.21 -5.20 17.44
CA ILE A 120 8.01 -4.76 16.74
C ILE A 120 7.80 -3.26 16.92
N GLU A 121 8.08 -2.71 18.10
CA GLU A 121 8.01 -1.27 18.35
C GLU A 121 9.06 -0.50 17.55
N ASP A 122 10.30 -1.00 17.53
CA ASP A 122 11.39 -0.41 16.75
C ASP A 122 11.04 -0.38 15.26
N LEU A 123 10.59 -1.51 14.70
CA LEU A 123 10.18 -1.60 13.30
C LEU A 123 8.97 -0.71 12.98
N LYS A 124 8.01 -0.59 13.90
CA LYS A 124 6.86 0.31 13.74
C LYS A 124 7.27 1.78 13.70
N ALA A 125 8.35 2.16 14.37
CA ALA A 125 8.89 3.51 14.32
C ALA A 125 9.78 3.74 13.08
N GLU A 126 10.57 2.74 12.68
CA GLU A 126 11.50 2.82 11.56
C GLU A 126 10.79 2.90 10.20
N VAL A 127 9.75 2.09 9.97
CA VAL A 127 9.01 2.07 8.70
C VAL A 127 8.44 3.44 8.30
N PRO A 128 7.68 4.16 9.14
CA PRO A 128 7.16 5.47 8.75
C PRO A 128 8.28 6.50 8.61
N LEU A 129 9.34 6.42 9.40
CA LEU A 129 10.46 7.37 9.34
C LEU A 129 11.25 7.20 8.03
N THR A 130 11.64 5.97 7.69
CA THR A 130 12.31 5.66 6.42
C THR A 130 11.44 5.99 5.21
N PHE A 131 10.14 5.68 5.27
CA PHE A 131 9.19 6.09 4.25
C PHE A 131 9.14 7.61 4.11
N HIS A 132 9.00 8.35 5.21
CA HIS A 132 8.97 9.80 5.18
C HIS A 132 10.24 10.40 4.57
N MET A 133 11.42 9.98 5.04
CA MET A 133 12.70 10.48 4.53
C MET A 133 12.88 10.17 3.04
N THR A 134 12.52 8.97 2.58
CA THR A 134 12.60 8.63 1.15
C THR A 134 11.60 9.43 0.32
N THR A 135 10.39 9.69 0.84
CA THR A 135 9.43 10.56 0.15
C THR A 135 9.90 12.00 0.07
N GLU A 136 10.49 12.55 1.13
CA GLU A 136 11.05 13.91 1.14
C GLU A 136 12.20 14.05 0.14
N THR A 137 13.15 13.11 0.16
CA THR A 137 14.29 13.16 -0.78
C THR A 137 13.84 13.07 -2.25
N LEU A 138 12.87 12.20 -2.56
CA LEU A 138 12.29 12.14 -3.91
C LEU A 138 11.53 13.42 -4.28
N GLN A 139 10.81 14.03 -3.33
CA GLN A 139 10.14 15.32 -3.55
C GLN A 139 11.14 16.43 -3.84
N GLU A 140 12.24 16.52 -3.10
CA GLU A 140 13.32 17.49 -3.36
C GLU A 140 13.95 17.31 -4.75
N GLN A 141 14.19 16.07 -5.16
CA GLN A 141 14.69 15.77 -6.52
C GLN A 141 13.70 16.20 -7.60
N ILE A 142 12.41 15.91 -7.41
CA ILE A 142 11.35 16.33 -8.35
C ILE A 142 11.29 17.86 -8.43
N LEU A 143 11.33 18.56 -7.30
CA LEU A 143 11.30 20.03 -7.27
C LEU A 143 12.52 20.61 -8.02
N THR A 144 13.72 20.09 -7.75
CA THR A 144 14.95 20.53 -8.40
C THR A 144 14.85 20.33 -9.92
N CYS A 145 14.54 19.12 -10.37
CA CYS A 145 14.37 18.79 -11.79
C CYS A 145 13.27 19.65 -12.45
N THR A 146 12.16 19.90 -11.76
CA THR A 146 11.08 20.76 -12.26
C THR A 146 11.57 22.19 -12.47
N THR A 147 12.35 22.74 -11.53
CA THR A 147 12.90 24.10 -11.67
C THR A 147 13.91 24.19 -12.82
N GLU A 148 14.78 23.18 -13.00
CA GLU A 148 15.73 23.13 -14.11
C GLU A 148 15.02 23.08 -15.47
N VAL A 149 13.98 22.26 -15.60
CA VAL A 149 13.19 22.21 -16.83
C VAL A 149 12.52 23.57 -17.10
N GLN A 150 12.02 24.25 -16.08
CA GLN A 150 11.45 25.60 -16.22
C GLN A 150 12.50 26.63 -16.65
N THR A 151 13.71 26.58 -16.11
CA THR A 151 14.79 27.50 -16.51
C THR A 151 15.21 27.27 -17.95
N TYR A 152 15.44 26.01 -18.36
CA TYR A 152 15.76 25.68 -19.76
C TYR A 152 14.65 26.10 -20.72
N HIS A 153 13.38 25.88 -20.35
CA HIS A 153 12.25 26.36 -21.14
C HIS A 153 12.28 27.89 -21.32
N SER A 154 12.63 28.64 -20.25
CA SER A 154 12.77 30.09 -20.31
C SER A 154 13.94 30.54 -21.20
N GLU A 155 15.07 29.84 -21.16
CA GLU A 155 16.27 30.12 -21.97
C GLU A 155 16.01 29.85 -23.46
N ILE A 156 15.43 28.70 -23.79
CA ILE A 156 15.02 28.35 -25.15
C ILE A 156 14.03 29.40 -25.67
N SER A 157 13.09 29.85 -24.84
CA SER A 157 12.16 30.91 -25.21
C SER A 157 12.87 32.24 -25.50
N LYS A 158 13.92 32.59 -24.75
CA LYS A 158 14.73 33.80 -25.01
C LYS A 158 15.50 33.66 -26.33
N LEU A 159 16.20 32.54 -26.53
CA LEU A 159 16.97 32.26 -27.75
C LEU A 159 16.09 32.28 -29.00
N LYS A 160 14.88 31.73 -28.92
CA LYS A 160 13.92 31.75 -30.03
C LYS A 160 13.52 33.18 -30.41
N ARG A 161 13.30 34.06 -29.43
CA ARG A 161 12.99 35.48 -29.69
C ARG A 161 14.16 36.21 -30.33
N THR A 162 15.39 36.00 -29.83
CA THR A 162 16.58 36.66 -30.40
C THR A 162 16.89 36.18 -31.82
N TYR A 163 16.74 34.87 -32.08
CA TYR A 163 16.89 34.31 -33.42
C TYR A 163 15.88 34.93 -34.40
N GLN A 164 14.61 35.00 -34.00
CA GLN A 164 13.57 35.63 -34.82
C GLN A 164 13.88 37.11 -35.09
N ALA A 165 14.35 37.86 -34.09
CA ALA A 165 14.74 39.26 -34.26
C ALA A 165 15.93 39.44 -35.22
N LEU A 166 16.95 38.59 -35.11
CA LEU A 166 18.11 38.60 -36.00
C LEU A 166 17.74 38.22 -37.44
N GLU A 167 16.87 37.24 -37.63
CA GLU A 167 16.40 36.84 -38.96
C GLU A 167 15.62 37.98 -39.64
N ILE A 168 14.80 38.71 -38.88
CA ILE A 168 14.13 39.92 -39.38
C ILE A 168 15.15 40.98 -39.79
N SER A 169 16.17 41.25 -38.96
CA SER A 169 17.24 42.21 -39.28
C SER A 169 18.01 41.82 -40.54
N ARG A 170 18.33 40.52 -40.70
CA ARG A 170 19.03 39.99 -41.87
C ARG A 170 18.19 40.16 -43.14
N GLN A 171 16.90 39.87 -43.08
CA GLN A 171 15.98 40.07 -44.20
C GLN A 171 15.87 41.54 -44.58
N SER A 172 15.75 42.44 -43.60
CA SER A 172 15.72 43.89 -43.83
C SER A 172 16.98 44.37 -44.58
N LEU A 173 18.18 44.04 -44.11
CA LEU A 173 19.45 44.38 -44.78
C LEU A 173 19.55 43.83 -46.20
N CYS A 174 19.10 42.59 -46.44
CA CYS A 174 19.08 42.00 -47.78
C CYS A 174 18.21 42.83 -48.75
N THR A 175 17.08 43.34 -48.28
CA THR A 175 16.24 44.25 -49.10
C THR A 175 16.90 45.60 -49.34
N GLU A 176 17.73 46.12 -48.43
CA GLU A 176 18.48 47.36 -48.63
C GLU A 176 19.60 47.19 -49.66
N VAL A 177 20.40 46.12 -49.55
CA VAL A 177 21.45 45.79 -50.53
C VAL A 177 20.86 45.60 -51.93
N SER A 178 19.72 44.92 -52.03
CA SER A 178 19.00 44.72 -53.30
C SER A 178 18.57 46.06 -53.92
N ARG A 179 18.15 47.04 -53.11
CA ARG A 179 17.82 48.40 -53.57
C ARG A 179 19.06 49.17 -54.04
N GLY A 180 20.17 49.10 -53.30
CA GLY A 180 21.41 49.82 -53.63
C GLY A 180 22.08 49.34 -54.92
N ARG A 181 22.00 48.05 -55.24
CA ARG A 181 22.55 47.47 -56.48
C ARG A 181 21.82 47.93 -57.75
N ALA A 182 20.58 48.40 -57.65
CA ALA A 182 19.75 48.73 -58.82
C ALA A 182 20.04 50.11 -59.46
N VAL A 183 20.99 50.92 -58.94
CA VAL A 183 21.06 52.37 -59.27
C VAL A 183 22.35 52.82 -59.98
N ILE A 184 23.34 51.97 -60.26
CA ILE A 184 24.58 52.39 -60.96
C ILE A 184 24.52 52.04 -62.45
N ILE A 185 23.73 52.77 -63.24
CA ILE A 185 23.90 52.89 -64.69
C ILE A 185 24.07 54.38 -64.98
N LYS A 186 25.30 54.89 -64.84
CA LYS A 186 25.61 56.26 -65.28
C LYS A 186 25.85 56.22 -66.80
N GLN A 187 24.86 56.64 -67.58
CA GLN A 187 25.08 56.97 -68.98
C GLN A 187 25.89 58.28 -69.04
N VAL A 188 27.20 58.18 -69.28
CA VAL A 188 28.03 59.34 -69.62
C VAL A 188 28.02 59.48 -71.13
N THR A 189 27.24 60.43 -71.63
CA THR A 189 27.21 60.83 -73.04
C THR A 189 28.27 61.90 -73.28
N GLU A 190 29.43 61.48 -73.74
CA GLU A 190 30.50 62.37 -74.22
C GLU A 190 30.14 62.84 -75.65
N GLN A 191 30.02 64.15 -75.84
CA GLN A 191 29.77 64.80 -77.12
C GLN A 191 31.13 65.13 -77.76
N VAL A 192 31.40 64.62 -78.97
CA VAL A 192 32.48 65.11 -79.84
C VAL A 192 31.90 65.36 -81.23
N GLU A 193 32.12 66.58 -81.72
CA GLU A 193 31.53 67.20 -82.90
C GLU A 193 32.23 66.77 -84.19
N GLU A 194 31.43 66.56 -85.24
CA GLU A 194 31.77 65.99 -86.56
C GLU A 194 32.39 66.99 -87.56
N GLN A 195 33.21 66.47 -88.50
CA GLN A 195 33.30 66.97 -89.88
C GLN A 195 33.23 65.82 -90.91
N LYS A 196 32.07 65.68 -91.61
CA LYS A 196 31.75 65.13 -92.96
C LYS A 196 32.33 63.77 -93.46
N PRO A 197 31.52 62.93 -94.13
CA PRO A 197 30.19 62.44 -93.72
C PRO A 197 30.13 60.90 -93.81
N LEU A 198 30.41 60.23 -92.70
CA LEU A 198 29.81 58.93 -92.38
C LEU A 198 29.72 58.88 -90.86
N ILE A 199 28.51 59.11 -90.33
CA ILE A 199 28.30 59.24 -88.89
C ILE A 199 28.41 57.85 -88.26
N GLU A 200 29.59 57.47 -87.77
CA GLU A 200 29.80 56.28 -86.96
C GLU A 200 29.42 56.58 -85.50
N LYS A 201 28.19 56.23 -85.08
CA LYS A 201 27.85 56.24 -83.66
C LYS A 201 28.36 54.94 -83.03
N ARG A 202 29.40 55.05 -82.21
CA ARG A 202 29.91 53.95 -81.37
C ARG A 202 29.32 54.07 -79.98
N VAL A 203 28.39 53.18 -79.65
CA VAL A 203 27.87 53.06 -78.28
C VAL A 203 28.77 52.08 -77.54
N LYS A 204 29.51 52.58 -76.53
CA LYS A 204 30.32 51.76 -75.63
C LYS A 204 29.55 51.53 -74.34
N THR A 205 29.24 50.29 -74.03
CA THR A 205 28.61 49.90 -72.76
C THR A 205 29.66 49.21 -71.91
N ILE A 206 29.99 49.80 -70.77
CA ILE A 206 30.90 49.22 -69.78
C ILE A 206 30.05 48.72 -68.61
N VAL A 207 30.18 47.45 -68.27
CA VAL A 207 29.56 46.84 -67.08
C VAL A 207 30.68 46.56 -66.08
N GLU A 208 30.67 47.28 -64.96
CA GLU A 208 31.61 47.07 -63.86
C GLU A 208 30.89 46.56 -62.62
N GLU A 209 31.48 45.56 -61.96
CA GLU A 209 31.03 45.08 -60.66
C GLU A 209 31.93 45.65 -59.56
N LEU A 210 31.34 46.48 -58.70
CA LEU A 210 32.01 47.11 -57.57
C LEU A 210 31.61 46.44 -56.25
N VAL A 211 32.60 46.07 -55.44
CA VAL A 211 32.40 45.67 -54.02
C VAL A 211 33.36 46.50 -53.17
N ASP A 212 32.85 47.18 -52.15
CA ASP A 212 33.60 48.02 -51.20
C ASP A 212 34.52 49.08 -51.86
N GLY A 213 34.05 49.70 -52.94
CA GLY A 213 34.80 50.76 -53.65
C GLY A 213 35.93 50.24 -54.54
N LYS A 214 36.04 48.92 -54.76
CA LYS A 214 37.04 48.30 -55.64
C LYS A 214 36.35 47.53 -56.78
N VAL A 215 36.90 47.65 -58.00
CA VAL A 215 36.40 46.95 -59.20
C VAL A 215 36.81 45.48 -59.13
N VAL A 216 35.83 44.57 -59.14
CA VAL A 216 36.03 43.12 -59.02
C VAL A 216 35.89 42.44 -60.40
N SER A 217 35.11 43.01 -61.31
CA SER A 217 35.04 42.56 -62.71
C SER A 217 34.68 43.72 -63.65
N SER A 218 35.23 43.73 -64.87
CA SER A 218 34.93 44.74 -65.90
C SER A 218 34.73 44.08 -67.26
N SER A 219 33.61 44.36 -67.91
CA SER A 219 33.32 43.93 -69.29
C SER A 219 32.95 45.13 -70.16
N VAL A 220 33.47 45.17 -71.39
CA VAL A 220 33.27 46.27 -72.34
C VAL A 220 32.69 45.70 -73.63
N ASP A 221 31.47 46.10 -73.96
CA ASP A 221 30.83 45.76 -75.23
C ASP A 221 30.67 47.01 -76.10
N THR A 222 31.12 46.91 -77.35
CA THR A 222 31.07 48.02 -78.32
C THR A 222 30.17 47.66 -79.49
N GLN A 223 29.10 48.44 -79.68
CA GLN A 223 28.23 48.29 -80.85
C GLN A 223 28.48 49.45 -81.83
N VAL A 224 28.66 49.11 -83.10
CA VAL A 224 28.87 50.06 -84.20
C VAL A 224 27.71 49.96 -85.17
N ALA A 225 26.98 51.05 -85.34
CA ALA A 225 25.88 51.15 -86.30
C ALA A 225 26.21 52.17 -87.38
N TYR A 226 26.04 51.78 -88.65
CA TYR A 226 26.25 52.64 -89.81
C TYR A 226 24.89 53.03 -90.39
N LYS A 227 24.69 54.32 -90.69
CA LYS A 227 23.50 54.82 -91.37
C LYS A 227 23.91 55.50 -92.67
N CYS A 228 23.58 54.88 -93.80
CA CYS A 228 23.81 55.47 -95.11
C CYS A 228 22.75 56.53 -95.40
N ILE A 229 23.17 57.72 -95.84
CA ILE A 229 22.26 58.73 -96.39
C ILE A 229 21.96 58.30 -97.82
N VAL A 230 20.73 57.85 -98.07
CA VAL A 230 20.22 57.68 -99.43
C VAL A 230 19.60 59.02 -99.79
N ASP A 231 20.28 59.80 -100.64
CA ASP A 231 19.70 61.01 -101.22
C ASP A 231 18.56 60.59 -102.15
N VAL A 232 17.35 61.03 -101.80
CA VAL A 232 16.14 60.93 -102.62
C VAL A 232 16.24 61.96 -103.74
N ASN A 233 16.14 61.52 -105.00
CA ASN A 233 15.63 62.29 -106.14
C ASN A 233 14.92 61.34 -107.10
#